data_AF-A0A1G4UN31-F1
#
_entry.id   AF-A0A1G4UN31-F1
#
_cell.length_a   1.000
_cell.length_b   1.000
_cell.length_c   1.000
_cell.angle_alpha   90.00
_cell.angle_beta   90.00
_cell.angle_gamma   90.00
#
_symmetry.space_group_name_H-M   'P 1'
#
loop_
_entity.id
_entity.type
_entity.pdbx_description
1 polymer ?
#
loop_
_entity_poly.entity_id
_entity_poly.type
_entity_poly.pdbx_seq_one_letter_code
_entity_poly.pdbx_strand_id
1 'polypeptide(L)'
;MTDTQHLRTLLGKRLEVVQEIARLNARQLQNRQIASGLELEVMLCERNLSRGEDATAAAQRLAEARAQHAAAENALAEDARDLMEWHGQLDALDREISEP
;
A
#
# COMPACT_ATOMS: atom_id res chain seq x y z
N MET A 1 24.52 -29.49 7.21
CA MET A 1 24.72 -28.07 6.91
C MET A 1 25.58 -27.51 8.04
N THR A 2 26.63 -26.74 7.78
CA THR A 2 27.41 -26.13 8.86
C THR A 2 26.68 -24.91 9.42
N ASP A 3 26.90 -24.55 10.68
CA ASP A 3 26.25 -23.40 11.34
C ASP A 3 26.48 -22.10 10.55
N THR A 4 27.68 -21.93 9.98
CA THR A 4 28.00 -20.82 9.09
C THR A 4 27.16 -20.80 7.80
N GLN A 5 26.86 -21.97 7.23
CA GLN A 5 26.05 -22.08 6.02
C GLN A 5 24.57 -21.81 6.32
N HIS A 6 24.08 -22.27 7.48
CA HIS A 6 22.73 -21.98 7.96
C HIS A 6 22.52 -20.49 8.20
N LEU A 7 23.41 -19.85 8.95
CA LEU A 7 23.35 -18.42 9.23
C LEU A 7 23.39 -17.59 7.93
N ARG A 8 24.24 -17.97 6.96
CA ARG A 8 24.29 -17.30 5.65
C ARG A 8 22.95 -17.39 4.91
N THR A 9 22.30 -18.55 4.96
CA THR A 9 20.96 -18.73 4.35
C THR A 9 19.91 -17.86 5.04
N LEU A 10 19.89 -17.80 6.37
CA LEU A 10 18.95 -16.96 7.11
C LEU A 10 19.16 -15.47 6.81
N LEU A 11 20.40 -15.00 6.78
CA LEU A 11 20.72 -13.61 6.41
C LEU A 11 20.32 -13.28 4.97
N GLY A 12 20.43 -14.24 4.04
CA GLY A 12 19.94 -14.10 2.68
C GLY A 12 18.42 -13.89 2.64
N LYS A 13 17.66 -14.76 3.30
CA LYS A 13 16.20 -14.62 3.42
C LYS A 13 15.80 -13.31 4.09
N ARG A 14 16.51 -12.90 5.14
CA ARG A 14 16.28 -11.62 5.83
C ARG A 14 16.43 -10.44 4.87
N LEU A 15 17.45 -10.45 4.02
CA LEU A 15 17.65 -9.41 3.02
C LEU A 15 16.50 -9.36 2.00
N GLU A 16 16.05 -10.52 1.51
CA GLU A 16 14.91 -10.62 0.59
C GLU A 16 13.63 -10.05 1.21
N VAL A 17 13.34 -10.41 2.47
CA VAL A 17 12.19 -9.87 3.21
C VAL A 17 12.28 -8.35 3.36
N VAL A 18 13.44 -7.80 3.75
CA VAL A 18 13.62 -6.35 3.89
C VAL A 18 13.46 -5.62 2.55
N GLN A 19 13.94 -6.20 1.45
CA GLN A 19 13.75 -5.65 0.11
C GLN A 19 12.28 -5.60 -0.29
N GLU A 20 11.53 -6.65 0.04
CA GLU A 20 10.11 -6.72 -0.26
C GLU A 20 9.29 -5.74 0.58
N ILE A 21 9.61 -5.59 1.87
CA ILE A 21 9.04 -4.54 2.73
C ILE A 21 9.32 -3.15 2.15
N ALA A 22 10.54 -2.87 1.68
CA ALA A 22 10.89 -1.60 1.07
C ALA A 22 10.07 -1.34 -0.22
N ARG A 23 9.91 -2.37 -1.06
CA ARG A 23 9.08 -2.32 -2.27
C ARG A 23 7.62 -2.00 -1.95
N LEU A 24 7.06 -2.67 -0.94
CA LEU A 24 5.69 -2.45 -0.50
C LEU A 24 5.49 -1.07 0.13
N ASN A 25 6.44 -0.57 0.93
CA ASN A 25 6.39 0.78 1.48
C ASN A 25 6.40 1.85 0.38
N ALA A 26 7.20 1.66 -0.67
CA ALA A 26 7.21 2.56 -1.83
C ALA A 26 5.86 2.54 -2.57
N ARG A 27 5.29 1.35 -2.79
CA ARG A 27 3.95 1.17 -3.39
C ARG A 27 2.86 1.84 -2.53
N GLN A 28 2.89 1.63 -1.22
CA GLN A 28 1.94 2.24 -0.29
C GLN A 28 2.02 3.78 -0.31
N LEU A 29 3.23 4.34 -0.35
CA LEU A 29 3.40 5.79 -0.47
C LEU A 29 2.77 6.33 -1.76
N GLN A 30 3.02 5.66 -2.89
CA GLN A 30 2.41 6.03 -4.17
C GLN A 30 0.87 5.94 -4.11
N ASN A 31 0.33 4.86 -3.55
CA ASN A 31 -1.11 4.68 -3.40
C ASN A 31 -1.74 5.74 -2.50
N ARG A 32 -1.05 6.18 -1.42
CA ARG A 32 -1.52 7.28 -0.57
C ARG A 32 -1.59 8.61 -1.32
N GLN A 33 -0.59 8.89 -2.17
CA GLN A 33 -0.58 10.10 -3.00
C GLN A 33 -1.74 10.08 -4.00
N ILE A 34 -2.00 8.93 -4.62
CA ILE A 34 -3.14 8.74 -5.54
C ILE A 34 -4.46 8.94 -4.81
N ALA A 35 -4.67 8.28 -3.66
CA ALA A 35 -5.88 8.41 -2.86
C ALA A 35 -6.13 9.88 -2.45
N SER A 36 -5.10 10.58 -1.96
CA SER A 36 -5.18 12.00 -1.59
C SER A 36 -5.56 12.89 -2.79
N GLY A 37 -5.01 12.61 -3.98
CA GLY A 37 -5.36 13.33 -5.20
C GLY A 37 -6.83 13.12 -5.60
N LEU A 38 -7.31 11.89 -5.49
CA LEU A 38 -8.70 11.52 -5.79
C LEU A 38 -9.69 12.10 -4.78
N GLU A 39 -9.31 12.18 -3.50
CA GLU A 39 -10.11 12.83 -2.46
C GLU A 39 -10.36 14.31 -2.82
N LEU A 40 -9.31 15.03 -3.25
CA LEU A 40 -9.44 16.40 -3.72
C LEU A 40 -10.33 16.52 -4.98
N GLU A 41 -10.22 15.57 -5.91
CA GLU A 41 -11.07 15.54 -7.10
C GLU A 41 -12.54 15.34 -6.73
N VAL A 42 -12.85 14.44 -5.81
CA VAL A 42 -14.20 14.23 -5.27
C VAL A 42 -14.75 15.53 -4.67
N MET A 43 -13.97 16.22 -3.82
CA MET A 43 -14.37 17.50 -3.23
C MET A 43 -14.63 18.58 -4.30
N LEU A 44 -13.81 18.63 -5.35
CA LEU A 44 -13.98 19.57 -6.45
C LEU A 44 -15.25 19.27 -7.26
N CYS A 45 -15.52 17.99 -7.55
CA CYS A 45 -16.75 17.57 -8.23
C CYS A 45 -18.00 17.91 -7.41
N GLU A 46 -17.99 17.65 -6.11
CA GLU A 46 -19.10 17.99 -5.20
C GLU A 46 -19.35 19.50 -5.15
N ARG A 47 -18.28 20.30 -5.08
CA ARG A 47 -18.38 21.76 -5.13
C ARG A 47 -18.97 22.24 -6.44
N ASN A 48 -18.55 21.69 -7.58
CA ASN A 48 -19.00 22.15 -8.90
C ASN A 48 -20.46 21.73 -9.19
N LEU A 49 -20.90 20.56 -8.70
CA LEU A 49 -22.31 20.14 -8.76
C LEU A 49 -23.26 21.18 -8.16
N SER A 50 -22.85 21.84 -7.07
CA SER A 50 -23.66 22.87 -6.41
C SER A 50 -23.87 24.15 -7.24
N ARG A 51 -23.10 24.36 -8.32
CA ARG A 51 -23.07 25.60 -9.11
C ARG A 51 -23.92 25.57 -10.39
N GLY A 52 -24.61 24.46 -10.68
CA GLY A 52 -25.54 24.37 -11.81
C GLY A 52 -24.88 24.17 -13.18
N GLU A 53 -23.64 23.66 -13.22
CA GLU A 53 -23.10 23.04 -14.45
C GLU A 53 -23.95 21.83 -14.85
N ASP A 54 -23.79 21.31 -16.08
CA ASP A 54 -24.50 20.13 -16.58
C ASP A 54 -24.51 19.00 -15.54
N ALA A 55 -25.66 18.86 -14.87
CA ALA A 55 -25.79 18.05 -13.66
C ALA A 55 -25.50 16.58 -13.95
N THR A 56 -25.74 16.13 -15.18
CA THR A 56 -25.50 14.74 -15.59
C THR A 56 -24.01 14.48 -15.74
N ALA A 57 -23.30 15.36 -16.47
CA ALA A 57 -21.85 15.25 -16.65
C ALA A 57 -21.09 15.39 -15.32
N ALA A 58 -21.54 16.29 -14.44
CA ALA A 58 -20.95 16.48 -13.14
C ALA A 58 -21.21 15.29 -12.18
N ALA A 59 -22.41 14.69 -12.23
CA ALA A 59 -22.73 13.51 -11.43
C ALA A 59 -21.92 12.29 -11.89
N GLN A 60 -21.72 12.12 -13.20
CA GLN A 60 -20.91 11.04 -13.74
C GLN A 60 -19.44 11.16 -13.31
N ARG A 61 -18.84 12.35 -13.43
CA ARG A 61 -17.47 12.61 -12.94
C ARG A 61 -17.31 12.33 -11.45
N LEU A 62 -18.28 12.76 -10.63
CA LEU A 62 -18.26 12.46 -9.20
C LEU A 62 -18.30 10.95 -8.93
N ALA A 63 -19.14 10.20 -9.65
CA ALA A 63 -19.23 8.76 -9.50
C ALA A 63 -17.91 8.07 -9.89
N GLU A 64 -17.28 8.50 -10.99
CA GLU A 64 -15.98 8.01 -11.44
C GLU A 64 -14.87 8.30 -10.41
N ALA A 65 -14.78 9.54 -9.92
CA ALA A 65 -13.78 9.93 -8.92
C ALA A 65 -13.95 9.13 -7.61
N ARG A 66 -15.19 8.93 -7.14
CA ARG A 66 -15.48 8.12 -5.95
C ARG A 66 -15.11 6.65 -6.15
N ALA A 67 -15.38 6.08 -7.32
CA ALA A 67 -15.02 4.70 -7.62
C ALA A 67 -13.50 4.51 -7.64
N GLN A 68 -12.77 5.45 -8.24
CA GLN A 68 -11.31 5.44 -8.24
C GLN A 68 -10.74 5.62 -6.83
N HIS A 69 -11.30 6.53 -6.02
CA HIS A 69 -10.89 6.73 -4.64
C HIS A 69 -11.08 5.45 -3.81
N ALA A 70 -12.24 4.81 -3.92
CA ALA A 70 -12.51 3.54 -3.24
C ALA A 70 -11.55 2.42 -3.67
N ALA A 71 -11.17 2.37 -4.96
CA ALA A 71 -10.17 1.42 -5.43
C ALA A 71 -8.78 1.68 -4.84
N ALA A 72 -8.38 2.94 -4.72
CA ALA A 72 -7.11 3.33 -4.09
C ALA A 72 -7.07 2.98 -2.59
N GLU A 73 -8.17 3.22 -1.86
CA GLU A 73 -8.32 2.81 -0.46
C GLU A 73 -8.24 1.30 -0.27
N ASN A 74 -8.87 0.52 -1.15
CA ASN A 74 -8.75 -0.94 -1.12
C ASN A 74 -7.31 -1.42 -1.35
N ALA A 75 -6.59 -0.80 -2.29
CA ALA A 75 -5.18 -1.10 -2.54
C ALA A 75 -4.30 -0.76 -1.32
N LEU A 76 -4.58 0.33 -0.61
CA LEU A 76 -3.89 0.67 0.64
C LEU A 76 -4.15 -0.35 1.76
N ALA A 77 -5.38 -0.86 1.85
CA ALA A 77 -5.72 -1.91 2.81
C ALA A 77 -5.04 -3.26 2.47
N GLU A 78 -4.86 -3.56 1.19
CA GLU A 78 -4.04 -4.69 0.73
C GLU A 78 -2.57 -4.50 1.10
N ASP A 79 -1.99 -3.34 0.78
CA ASP A 79 -0.60 -3.01 1.13
C ASP A 79 -0.34 -3.15 2.64
N ALA A 80 -1.28 -2.70 3.48
CA ALA A 80 -1.16 -2.80 4.93
C ALA A 80 -1.15 -4.26 5.41
N ARG A 81 -1.97 -5.14 4.81
CA ARG A 81 -1.98 -6.57 5.13
C ARG A 81 -0.69 -7.25 4.70
N ASP A 82 -0.25 -7.00 3.47
CA ASP A 82 1.00 -7.53 2.94
C ASP A 82 2.18 -7.12 3.83
N LEU A 83 2.28 -5.84 4.19
CA LEU A 83 3.33 -5.32 5.07
C LEU A 83 3.31 -6.00 6.44
N MET A 84 2.12 -6.20 7.03
CA MET A 84 2.00 -6.88 8.31
C MET A 84 2.53 -8.32 8.24
N GLU A 85 2.23 -9.04 7.17
CA GLU A 85 2.72 -10.39 6.94
C GLU A 85 4.25 -10.42 6.82
N TRP A 86 4.83 -9.56 5.97
CA TRP A 86 6.28 -9.51 5.79
C TRP A 86 7.03 -9.06 7.05
N HIS A 87 6.47 -8.14 7.83
CA HIS A 87 7.03 -7.79 9.14
C HIS A 87 7.00 -8.99 10.11
N GLY A 88 5.92 -9.77 10.12
CA GLY A 88 5.85 -11.00 10.90
C GLY A 88 6.89 -12.04 10.48
N GLN A 89 7.15 -12.18 9.18
CA GLN A 89 8.21 -13.06 8.66
C GLN A 89 9.61 -12.56 9.06
N LEU A 90 9.84 -11.24 9.00
CA LEU A 90 11.10 -10.63 9.43
C LEU A 90 11.35 -10.88 10.92
N ASP A 91 10.36 -10.69 11.77
CA ASP A 91 10.46 -10.93 13.21
C ASP A 91 10.78 -12.39 13.53
N ALA A 92 10.17 -13.33 12.78
CA ALA A 92 10.46 -14.75 12.94
C ALA A 92 11.90 -15.10 12.55
N LEU A 93 12.39 -14.56 11.42
CA LEU A 93 13.77 -14.74 10.98
C LEU A 93 14.77 -14.12 11.98
N ASP A 94 14.46 -12.93 12.51
CA ASP A 94 15.34 -12.24 13.47
C ASP A 94 15.45 -13.02 14.79
N ARG A 95 14.39 -13.70 15.23
CA ARG A 95 14.44 -14.65 16.36
C ARG A 95 15.29 -15.88 16.04
N GLU A 96 15.09 -16.52 14.88
CA GLU A 96 15.87 -17.70 14.46
C GLU A 96 17.37 -17.37 14.31
N ILE A 97 17.71 -16.15 13.89
CA ILE A 97 19.10 -15.68 13.83
C ILE A 97 19.69 -15.42 15.23
N SER A 98 18.87 -14.95 16.17
CA SER A 98 19.32 -14.54 17.51
C SER A 98 19.39 -15.69 18.52
N GLU A 99 18.65 -16.78 18.29
CA GLU A 99 18.64 -18.00 19.10
C GLU A 99 19.47 -19.09 18.40
N PRO A 100 20.78 -19.23 18.72
CA PRO A 100 21.67 -20.22 18.10
C PRO A 100 21.35 -21.67 18.48
#